data_AF-A0A9C9W566-F1
#
_entry.id   AF-A0A9C9W566-F1
#
_cell.length_a   1.000
_cell.length_b   1.000
_cell.length_c   1.000
_cell.angle_alpha   90.00
_cell.angle_beta   90.00
_cell.angle_gamma   90.00
#
_symmetry.space_group_name_H-M   'P 1'
#
loop_
_entity.id
_entity.type
_entity.pdbx_description
1 polymer ?
#
loop_
_entity_poly.entity_id
_entity_poly.type
_entity_poly.pdbx_seq_one_letter_code
_entity_poly.pdbx_strand_id
1 'polypeptide(L)'
;MGEIPDFTESELWLINSTLEERYGAPCEIQLAESELRLDRGKTELTPCPTVYWEAGDCHFVIAKTGDRRYRCQFFYRIHQMYGTGVEEYDDLTECVVTLLQVQADHQLSEHTDGA
;
A
#
# COMPACT_ATOMS: atom_id res chain seq x y z
N MET A 1 -25.07 -4.20 -0.79
CA MET A 1 -23.89 -3.52 -1.34
C MET A 1 -23.33 -2.71 -0.20
N GLY A 2 -22.27 -3.21 0.43
CA GLY A 2 -21.50 -2.39 1.38
C GLY A 2 -20.44 -1.71 0.54
N GLU A 3 -20.66 -0.45 0.18
CA GLU A 3 -19.63 0.38 -0.42
C GLU A 3 -18.54 0.56 0.64
N ILE A 4 -17.30 0.24 0.28
CA ILE A 4 -16.16 0.46 1.16
C ILE A 4 -15.96 1.97 1.23
N PRO A 5 -15.93 2.58 2.44
CA PRO A 5 -15.78 4.01 2.54
C PRO A 5 -14.39 4.43 2.03
N ASP A 6 -14.33 5.55 1.33
CA ASP A 6 -13.09 6.17 0.90
C ASP A 6 -12.15 6.50 2.08
N PHE A 7 -10.91 6.85 1.73
CA PHE A 7 -9.97 7.38 2.71
C PHE A 7 -10.45 8.75 3.22
N THR A 8 -10.51 8.89 4.53
CA THR A 8 -10.78 10.16 5.20
C THR A 8 -9.57 11.08 5.11
N GLU A 9 -9.80 12.39 5.29
CA GLU A 9 -8.72 13.39 5.31
C GLU A 9 -7.65 13.07 6.36
N SER A 10 -8.05 12.52 7.52
CA SER A 10 -7.12 12.09 8.57
C SER A 10 -6.24 10.92 8.14
N GLU A 11 -6.81 9.95 7.41
CA GLU A 11 -6.06 8.81 6.87
C GLU A 11 -5.04 9.28 5.81
N LEU A 12 -5.46 10.16 4.90
CA LEU A 12 -4.57 10.72 3.87
C LEU A 12 -3.45 11.56 4.48
N TRP A 13 -3.77 12.38 5.48
CA TRP A 13 -2.79 13.17 6.20
C TRP A 13 -1.76 12.30 6.92
N LEU A 14 -2.19 11.19 7.52
CA LEU A 14 -1.33 10.22 8.18
C LEU A 14 -0.36 9.57 7.20
N ILE A 15 -0.85 9.12 6.03
CA ILE A 15 0.00 8.55 4.98
C ILE A 15 1.04 9.58 4.56
N ASN A 16 0.61 10.80 4.21
CA ASN A 16 1.53 11.84 3.74
C ASN A 16 2.59 12.20 4.79
N SER A 17 2.17 12.41 6.05
CA SER A 17 3.08 12.73 7.15
C SER A 17 4.11 11.61 7.36
N THR A 18 3.69 10.34 7.31
CA THR A 18 4.59 9.18 7.44
C THR A 18 5.61 9.14 6.29
N LEU A 19 5.17 9.44 5.06
CA LEU A 19 6.05 9.50 3.89
C LEU A 19 7.04 10.67 3.99
N GLU A 20 6.58 11.85 4.42
CA GLU A 20 7.42 13.02 4.68
C GLU A 20 8.51 12.73 5.71
N GLU A 21 8.16 12.07 6.81
CA GLU A 21 9.13 11.65 7.84
C GLU A 21 10.14 10.64 7.28
N ARG A 22 9.69 9.72 6.43
CA ARG A 22 10.54 8.66 5.85
C ARG A 22 11.52 9.17 4.79
N TYR A 23 11.05 10.02 3.89
CA TYR A 23 11.78 10.51 2.72
C TYR A 23 12.42 11.88 2.96
N GLY A 24 12.00 12.60 3.99
CA GLY A 24 12.43 13.98 4.27
C GLY A 24 11.86 15.02 3.30
N ALA A 25 10.85 14.64 2.50
CA ALA A 25 10.21 15.49 1.49
C ALA A 25 8.75 15.07 1.26
N PRO A 26 7.88 16.01 0.86
CA PRO A 26 6.48 15.71 0.52
C PRO A 26 6.40 14.73 -0.65
N CYS A 27 5.61 13.68 -0.46
CA CYS A 27 5.37 12.66 -1.49
C CYS A 27 4.01 12.92 -2.15
N GLU A 28 3.97 12.84 -3.48
CA GLU A 28 2.74 13.03 -4.23
C GLU A 28 1.91 11.74 -4.21
N ILE A 29 0.95 11.68 -3.29
CA ILE A 29 -0.02 10.58 -3.22
C ILE A 29 -1.15 10.82 -4.22
N GLN A 30 -1.56 9.76 -4.91
CA GLN A 30 -2.67 9.74 -5.85
C GLN A 30 -3.76 8.83 -5.33
N LEU A 31 -5.01 9.31 -5.42
CA LEU A 31 -6.19 8.53 -5.10
C LEU A 31 -6.68 7.83 -6.38
N ALA A 32 -6.86 6.53 -6.27
CA ALA A 32 -7.34 5.65 -7.33
C ALA A 32 -8.38 4.68 -6.77
N GLU A 33 -9.05 3.95 -7.65
CA GLU A 33 -9.92 2.84 -7.30
C GLU A 33 -9.35 1.57 -7.92
N SER A 34 -9.15 0.54 -7.08
CA SER A 34 -8.65 -0.76 -7.55
C SER A 34 -9.69 -1.84 -7.32
N GLU A 35 -9.90 -2.65 -8.35
CA GLU A 35 -10.75 -3.82 -8.27
C GLU A 35 -10.00 -4.97 -7.60
N LEU A 36 -10.33 -5.25 -6.34
CA LEU A 36 -9.66 -6.28 -5.55
C LEU A 36 -10.57 -7.44 -5.24
N ARG A 37 -9.98 -8.64 -5.24
CA ARG A 37 -10.65 -9.85 -4.81
C ARG A 37 -10.51 -10.03 -3.31
N LEU A 38 -11.54 -9.66 -2.56
CA LEU A 38 -11.54 -9.74 -1.10
C LEU A 38 -11.76 -11.17 -0.61
N ASP A 39 -12.72 -11.86 -1.22
CA ASP A 39 -13.08 -13.25 -0.92
C ASP A 39 -12.48 -14.21 -1.95
N ARG A 40 -11.58 -15.11 -1.53
CA ARG A 40 -11.06 -16.17 -2.43
C ARG A 40 -12.14 -17.11 -2.96
N GLY A 41 -13.26 -17.23 -2.24
CA GLY A 41 -14.41 -18.05 -2.63
C GLY A 41 -15.37 -17.38 -3.63
N LYS A 42 -15.24 -16.06 -3.87
CA LYS A 42 -16.08 -15.33 -4.82
C LYS A 42 -15.27 -14.92 -6.03
N THR A 43 -15.87 -14.88 -7.21
CA THR A 43 -15.26 -14.36 -8.45
C THR A 43 -15.47 -12.87 -8.63
N GLU A 44 -16.25 -12.26 -7.75
CA GLU A 44 -16.55 -10.83 -7.81
C GLU A 44 -15.34 -10.02 -7.33
N LEU A 45 -14.99 -9.00 -8.12
CA LEU A 45 -14.03 -7.98 -7.72
C LEU A 45 -14.79 -6.86 -7.02
N THR A 46 -14.26 -6.39 -5.91
CA THR A 46 -14.83 -5.27 -5.17
C THR A 46 -14.02 -4.02 -5.47
N PRO A 47 -14.64 -2.92 -5.93
CA PRO A 47 -13.96 -1.64 -6.06
C PRO A 47 -13.54 -1.17 -4.68
N CYS A 48 -12.24 -0.95 -4.51
CA CYS A 48 -11.64 -0.58 -3.24
C CYS A 48 -10.92 0.77 -3.42
N PRO A 49 -11.18 1.75 -2.53
CA PRO A 49 -10.42 2.99 -2.51
C PRO A 49 -8.95 2.65 -2.34
N THR A 50 -8.09 3.29 -3.14
CA THR A 50 -6.68 2.98 -3.22
C THR A 50 -5.85 4.25 -3.21
N VAL A 51 -4.81 4.27 -2.38
CA VAL A 51 -3.76 5.29 -2.41
C VAL A 51 -2.56 4.70 -3.11
N TYR A 52 -2.07 5.41 -4.11
CA TYR A 52 -0.87 5.08 -4.87
C TYR A 52 0.14 6.20 -4.71
N TRP A 53 1.42 5.85 -4.60
CA TRP A 53 2.51 6.82 -4.73
C TRP A 53 3.76 6.13 -5.24
N GLU A 54 4.71 6.92 -5.69
CA GLU A 54 5.99 6.46 -6.19
C GLU A 54 7.13 7.08 -5.39
N ALA A 55 8.15 6.27 -5.10
CA ALA A 55 9.39 6.73 -4.51
C ALA A 55 10.57 6.10 -5.27
N GLY A 56 11.24 6.92 -6.09
CA GLY A 56 12.29 6.44 -7.00
C GLY A 56 11.74 5.45 -8.02
N ASP A 57 12.34 4.27 -8.12
CA ASP A 57 11.91 3.19 -9.01
C ASP A 57 10.84 2.26 -8.39
N CYS A 58 10.37 2.56 -7.17
CA CYS A 58 9.41 1.74 -6.45
C CYS A 58 8.02 2.40 -6.42
N HIS A 59 7.01 1.62 -6.76
CA HIS A 59 5.61 1.99 -6.71
C HIS A 59 4.95 1.35 -5.50
N PHE A 60 4.13 2.11 -4.80
CA PHE A 60 3.44 1.66 -3.60
C PHE A 60 1.93 1.82 -3.76
N VAL A 61 1.20 0.88 -3.19
CA VAL A 61 -0.25 0.82 -3.26
C VAL A 61 -0.80 0.41 -1.91
N ILE A 62 -1.73 1.19 -1.37
CA ILE A 62 -2.54 0.84 -0.21
C ILE A 62 -4.00 0.88 -0.61
N ALA A 63 -4.67 -0.27 -0.55
CA ALA A 63 -6.10 -0.35 -0.81
C ALA A 63 -6.87 -0.61 0.49
N LYS A 64 -7.97 0.11 0.65
CA LYS A 64 -8.92 -0.07 1.76
C LYS A 64 -9.92 -1.15 1.36
N THR A 65 -9.95 -2.23 2.13
CA THR A 65 -10.79 -3.42 1.86
C THR A 65 -12.03 -3.49 2.74
N GLY A 66 -12.14 -2.61 3.73
CA GLY A 66 -13.29 -2.52 4.62
C GLY A 66 -13.18 -1.37 5.63
N ASP A 67 -14.08 -1.35 6.61
CA ASP A 67 -14.01 -0.39 7.71
C ASP A 67 -12.75 -0.67 8.55
N ARG A 68 -11.78 0.25 8.48
CA ARG A 68 -10.46 0.12 9.11
C ARG A 68 -9.72 -1.16 8.68
N ARG A 69 -9.84 -1.59 7.43
CA ARG A 69 -9.13 -2.77 6.91
C ARG A 69 -8.36 -2.38 5.65
N TYR A 70 -7.07 -2.68 5.63
CA TYR A 70 -6.15 -2.19 4.60
C TYR A 70 -5.25 -3.30 4.08
N ARG A 71 -4.98 -3.28 2.78
CA ARG A 71 -3.97 -4.13 2.14
C ARG A 71 -2.93 -3.24 1.49
N CYS A 72 -1.67 -3.59 1.67
CA CYS A 72 -0.56 -2.86 1.08
C CYS A 72 0.33 -3.77 0.24
N GLN A 73 0.79 -3.23 -0.89
CA GLN A 73 1.69 -3.89 -1.82
C GLN A 73 2.63 -2.86 -2.43
N PHE A 74 3.81 -3.30 -2.85
CA PHE A 74 4.75 -2.48 -3.61
C PHE A 74 5.28 -3.26 -4.82
N PHE A 75 5.73 -2.54 -5.84
CA PHE A 75 6.27 -3.15 -7.05
C PHE A 75 7.25 -2.23 -7.75
N TYR A 76 8.25 -2.80 -8.40
CA TYR A 76 9.19 -2.05 -9.26
C TYR A 76 8.80 -2.13 -10.74
N ARG A 77 8.17 -3.24 -11.12
CA ARG A 77 7.70 -3.55 -12.47
C ARG A 77 6.40 -4.34 -12.36
N ILE A 78 5.61 -4.39 -13.43
CA ILE A 78 4.35 -5.16 -13.50
C ILE A 78 4.54 -6.63 -13.10
N HIS A 79 5.72 -7.21 -13.37
CA HIS A 79 6.03 -8.60 -13.04
C HIS A 79 6.66 -8.80 -11.65
N GLN A 80 7.00 -7.71 -10.95
CA GLN A 80 7.70 -7.73 -9.65
C GLN A 80 6.83 -7.06 -8.59
N MET A 81 5.75 -7.73 -8.22
CA MET A 81 4.86 -7.31 -7.14
C MET A 81 5.19 -8.06 -5.86
N TYR A 82 5.33 -7.29 -4.79
CA TYR A 82 5.68 -7.76 -3.47
C TYR A 82 4.64 -7.29 -2.46
N GLY A 83 4.21 -8.21 -1.60
CA GLY A 83 3.38 -7.89 -0.44
C GLY A 83 4.23 -7.83 0.82
N THR A 84 3.62 -7.37 1.91
CA THR A 84 4.25 -7.38 3.24
C THR A 84 4.17 -8.74 3.95
N GLY A 85 3.53 -9.74 3.33
CA GLY A 85 3.24 -11.04 3.94
C GLY A 85 2.02 -11.03 4.88
N VAL A 86 1.47 -9.86 5.18
CA VAL A 86 0.24 -9.68 5.94
C VAL A 86 -0.94 -9.58 4.98
N GLU A 87 -1.97 -10.40 5.20
CA GLU A 87 -3.14 -10.43 4.33
C GLU A 87 -4.00 -9.18 4.46
N GLU A 88 -4.12 -8.60 5.65
CA GLU A 88 -4.92 -7.40 5.94
C GLU A 88 -4.51 -6.77 7.27
N TYR A 89 -4.37 -5.45 7.29
CA TYR A 89 -4.08 -4.65 8.47
C TYR A 89 -5.37 -4.00 8.99
N ASP A 90 -5.52 -3.89 10.30
CA ASP A 90 -6.60 -3.12 10.94
C ASP A 90 -6.20 -1.69 11.36
N ASP A 91 -4.91 -1.36 11.23
CA ASP A 91 -4.34 -0.05 11.48
C ASP A 91 -3.58 0.48 10.25
N LEU A 92 -3.90 1.71 9.83
CA LEU A 92 -3.28 2.33 8.65
C LEU A 92 -1.81 2.67 8.88
N THR A 93 -1.45 3.08 10.10
CA THR A 93 -0.06 3.43 10.44
C THR A 93 0.82 2.21 10.34
N GLU A 94 0.39 1.10 10.96
CA GLU A 94 1.12 -0.17 10.89
C GLU A 94 1.22 -0.66 9.44
N CYS A 95 0.16 -0.52 8.66
CA CYS A 95 0.13 -0.86 7.24
C CYS A 95 1.17 -0.09 6.42
N VAL A 96 1.24 1.24 6.57
CA VAL A 96 2.21 2.11 5.86
C VAL A 96 3.64 1.83 6.33
N VAL A 97 3.87 1.77 7.64
CA VAL A 97 5.21 1.57 8.21
C VAL A 97 5.77 0.21 7.82
N THR A 98 4.97 -0.85 7.95
CA THR A 98 5.40 -2.21 7.58
C THR A 98 5.69 -2.30 6.08
N LEU A 99 4.88 -1.66 5.23
CA LEU A 99 5.13 -1.59 3.80
C LEU A 99 6.49 -0.98 3.48
N LEU A 100 6.81 0.16 4.09
CA LEU A 100 8.08 0.86 3.88
C LEU A 100 9.27 0.06 4.43
N GLN A 101 9.10 -0.63 5.56
CA GLN A 101 10.14 -1.48 6.15
C GLN A 101 10.44 -2.70 5.29
N VAL A 102 9.40 -3.43 4.84
CA VAL A 102 9.58 -4.61 3.97
C VAL A 102 10.20 -4.22 2.64
N GLN A 103 9.79 -3.09 2.06
CA GLN A 103 10.39 -2.60 0.82
C GLN A 103 11.87 -2.24 1.00
N ALA A 104 12.25 -1.60 2.12
CA ALA A 104 13.64 -1.30 2.42
C ALA A 104 14.48 -2.57 2.64
N ASP A 105 13.93 -3.57 3.33
CA ASP A 105 14.58 -4.88 3.53
C ASP A 105 14.77 -5.63 2.20
N HIS A 106 13.77 -5.57 1.31
CA HIS A 106 13.86 -6.11 -0.04
C HIS A 106 14.95 -5.41 -0.85
N GLN A 107 15.07 -4.07 -0.78
CA GLN A 107 16.16 -3.35 -1.47
C GLN A 107 17.55 -3.78 -0.98
N LEU A 108 17.70 -3.99 0.34
CA LEU A 108 18.97 -4.42 0.93
C LEU A 108 19.33 -5.85 0.52
N SER A 109 18.33 -6.74 0.49
CA SER A 109 18.50 -8.14 0.11
C SER A 109 18.87 -8.28 -1.38
N GLU A 110 18.15 -7.59 -2.27
CA GLU A 110 18.44 -7.57 -3.71
C GLU A 110 19.82 -6.97 -4.02
N HIS A 111 20.28 -5.99 -3.24
CA HIS A 111 21.64 -5.45 -3.39
C HIS A 111 22.74 -6.39 -2.92
N THR A 112 22.44 -7.39 -2.09
CA THR A 112 23.45 -8.30 -1.52
C THR A 112 23.71 -9.53 -2.40
N ASP A 113 22.74 -9.95 -3.22
CA ASP A 113 22.87 -11.13 -4.11
C ASP A 113 23.67 -10.83 -5.41
N GLY A 114 24.12 -9.58 -5.61
CA GLY A 114 24.85 -9.14 -6.81
C GLY A 114 26.36 -8.95 -6.65
N ALA A 115 26.97 -9.39 -5.54
CA ALA A 115 28.39 -9.14 -5.22
C ALA A 115 29.31 -10.36 -5.41
#